data_AF-A0A538QB79-F1
#
_entry.id   AF-A0A538QB79-F1
#
_cell.length_a   1.000
_cell.length_b   1.000
_cell.length_c   1.000
_cell.angle_alpha   90.00
_cell.angle_beta   90.00
_cell.angle_gamma   90.00
#
_symmetry.space_group_name_H-M   'P 1'
#
loop_
_entity.id
_entity.type
_entity.pdbx_description
1 polymer ?
#
loop_
_entity_poly.entity_id
_entity_poly.type
_entity_poly.pdbx_seq_one_letter_code
_entity_poly.pdbx_strand_id
1 'polypeptide(L)'
;MLIDRYLPTFDETYIYEASINAAPTDVYAAMKETNLRDPVIDLLFELRELPQNIARRWRGEPRPSSPPSVTFGEITKQGPAWVVLTEEPGVELVIGAVGRFWRGAPGWERHHPSV
;
A
#
# COMPACT_ATOMS: atom_id res chain seq x y z
N MET A 1 7.26 0.83 -18.71
CA MET A 1 6.87 1.55 -17.49
C MET A 1 8.07 1.61 -16.54
N LEU A 2 8.16 2.58 -15.65
CA LEU A 2 9.25 2.67 -14.67
C LEU A 2 9.36 1.41 -13.78
N ILE A 3 8.23 0.74 -13.52
CA ILE A 3 8.20 -0.54 -12.78
C ILE A 3 9.09 -1.64 -13.41
N ASP A 4 9.27 -1.64 -14.73
CA ASP A 4 10.05 -2.67 -15.45
C ASP A 4 11.55 -2.64 -15.05
N ARG A 5 12.02 -1.53 -14.48
CA ARG A 5 13.40 -1.40 -13.96
C ARG A 5 13.59 -2.14 -12.64
N TYR A 6 12.52 -2.30 -11.86
CA TYR A 6 12.55 -2.90 -10.52
C TYR A 6 12.10 -4.36 -10.54
N LEU A 7 11.19 -4.72 -11.45
CA LEU A 7 10.69 -6.07 -11.62
C LEU A 7 10.62 -6.46 -13.11
N PRO A 8 11.78 -6.64 -13.78
CA PRO A 8 11.84 -6.97 -15.21
C PRO A 8 11.32 -8.37 -15.53
N THR A 9 11.23 -9.23 -14.51
CA THR A 9 10.66 -10.57 -14.62
C THR A 9 9.69 -10.74 -13.47
N PHE A 10 8.46 -11.10 -13.79
CA PHE A 10 7.37 -11.30 -12.85
C PHE A 10 6.64 -12.59 -13.23
N ASP A 11 6.09 -13.26 -12.22
CA ASP A 11 5.26 -14.43 -12.45
C ASP A 11 3.83 -14.02 -12.83
N GLU A 12 3.34 -12.90 -12.29
CA GLU A 12 1.97 -12.41 -12.45
C GLU A 12 1.94 -10.88 -12.63
N THR A 13 1.03 -10.38 -13.48
CA THR A 13 0.79 -8.94 -13.68
C THR A 13 -0.68 -8.63 -13.88
N TYR A 14 -1.11 -7.48 -13.37
CA TYR A 14 -2.46 -6.95 -13.57
C TYR A 14 -2.35 -5.49 -13.99
N ILE A 15 -2.97 -5.15 -15.12
CA ILE A 15 -2.96 -3.80 -15.69
C ILE A 15 -4.41 -3.33 -15.82
N TYR A 16 -4.70 -2.16 -15.27
CA TYR A 16 -5.98 -1.49 -15.41
C TYR A 16 -5.78 -0.20 -16.19
N GLU A 17 -6.69 0.06 -17.14
CA GLU A 17 -6.68 1.28 -17.95
C GLU A 17 -8.05 1.96 -17.85
N ALA A 18 -8.02 3.28 -17.65
CA ALA A 18 -9.21 4.12 -17.67
C ALA A 18 -8.88 5.44 -18.38
N SER A 19 -9.69 5.82 -19.36
CA SER A 19 -9.55 7.11 -20.04
C SER A 19 -10.32 8.20 -19.31
N ILE A 20 -9.63 9.26 -18.92
CA ILE A 20 -10.22 10.40 -18.20
C ILE A 20 -10.02 11.65 -19.05
N ASN A 21 -11.10 12.41 -19.29
CA ASN A 21 -11.05 13.66 -20.04
C ASN A 21 -10.63 14.84 -19.13
N ALA A 22 -9.38 14.85 -18.70
CA ALA A 22 -8.76 15.90 -17.88
C ALA A 22 -7.26 16.01 -18.17
N ALA A 23 -6.60 17.06 -17.69
CA ALA A 23 -5.15 17.20 -17.82
C ALA A 23 -4.42 16.10 -17.01
N PRO A 24 -3.32 15.51 -17.53
CA PRO A 24 -2.59 14.45 -16.82
C PRO A 24 -2.15 14.84 -15.41
N THR A 25 -1.75 16.10 -15.22
CA THR A 25 -1.35 16.64 -13.91
C THR A 25 -2.49 16.61 -12.89
N ASP A 26 -3.72 16.89 -13.33
CA ASP A 26 -4.89 16.93 -12.46
C ASP A 26 -5.32 15.51 -12.08
N VAL A 27 -5.30 14.59 -13.04
CA VAL A 27 -5.56 13.16 -12.81
C VAL A 27 -4.52 12.59 -11.84
N TYR A 28 -3.25 12.92 -12.04
CA TYR A 28 -2.15 12.49 -11.20
C TYR A 28 -2.29 13.00 -9.75
N ALA A 29 -2.62 14.28 -9.58
CA ALA A 29 -2.87 14.86 -8.26
C ALA A 29 -4.09 14.21 -7.58
N ALA A 30 -5.20 14.04 -8.30
CA ALA A 30 -6.40 13.40 -7.80
C ALA A 30 -6.14 11.94 -7.38
N MET A 31 -5.39 11.18 -8.18
CA MET A 31 -4.99 9.81 -7.86
C MET A 31 -4.20 9.77 -6.54
N LYS A 32 -3.25 10.69 -6.32
CA LYS A 32 -2.44 10.72 -5.09
C LYS A 32 -3.25 10.99 -3.82
N GLU A 33 -4.32 11.76 -3.93
CA GLU A 33 -5.19 12.15 -2.80
C GLU A 33 -6.43 11.26 -2.64
N THR A 34 -6.72 10.39 -3.61
CA THR A 34 -7.87 9.49 -3.56
C THR A 34 -7.76 8.56 -2.36
N ASN A 35 -8.84 8.49 -1.57
CA ASN A 35 -8.92 7.55 -0.46
C ASN A 35 -9.15 6.13 -1.00
N LEU A 36 -8.22 5.24 -0.72
CA LEU A 36 -8.19 3.84 -1.14
C LEU A 36 -8.97 2.92 -0.20
N ARG A 37 -9.54 3.48 0.88
CA ARG A 37 -10.41 2.72 1.78
C ARG A 37 -11.72 2.39 1.09
N ASP A 38 -12.10 1.13 1.19
CA ASP A 38 -13.39 0.62 0.73
C ASP A 38 -14.06 -0.10 1.91
N PRO A 39 -15.35 0.15 2.19
CA PRO A 39 -16.03 -0.40 3.36
C PRO A 39 -16.12 -1.93 3.35
N VAL A 40 -16.17 -2.56 2.17
CA VAL A 40 -16.20 -4.01 2.03
C VAL A 40 -14.82 -4.58 2.33
N ILE A 41 -13.77 -3.98 1.76
CA ILE A 41 -12.39 -4.38 2.04
C ILE A 41 -12.07 -4.20 3.52
N ASP A 42 -12.46 -3.07 4.11
CA ASP A 42 -12.30 -2.78 5.52
C ASP A 42 -12.97 -3.84 6.41
N LEU A 43 -14.21 -4.22 6.09
CA LEU A 43 -14.93 -5.27 6.82
C LEU A 43 -14.21 -6.63 6.72
N LEU A 44 -13.68 -6.97 5.54
CA LEU A 44 -12.94 -8.22 5.34
C LEU A 44 -11.63 -8.24 6.16
N PHE A 45 -10.91 -7.13 6.23
CA PHE A 45 -9.73 -7.00 7.09
C PHE A 45 -10.09 -7.06 8.58
N GLU A 46 -11.16 -6.39 9.01
CA GLU A 46 -11.67 -6.47 10.38
C GLU A 46 -11.99 -7.92 10.78
N LEU A 47 -12.68 -8.65 9.90
CA LEU A 47 -13.01 -10.06 10.11
C LEU A 47 -11.76 -10.94 10.16
N ARG A 48 -10.80 -10.69 9.25
CA ARG A 48 -9.52 -11.41 9.20
C ARG A 48 -8.69 -11.22 10.48
N GLU A 49 -8.67 -10.00 11.01
CA GLU A 49 -7.88 -9.64 12.20
C GLU A 49 -8.61 -9.95 13.52
N LEU A 50 -9.90 -10.32 13.47
CA LEU A 50 -10.71 -10.61 14.65
C LEU A 50 -10.06 -11.62 15.61
N PRO A 51 -9.53 -12.79 15.17
CA PRO A 51 -8.90 -13.74 16.08
C PRO A 51 -7.67 -13.16 16.79
N GLN A 52 -6.85 -12.39 16.06
CA GLN A 52 -5.68 -11.74 16.64
C GLN A 52 -6.08 -10.65 17.64
N ASN A 53 -7.11 -9.87 17.32
CA ASN A 53 -7.63 -8.82 18.19
C ASN A 53 -8.22 -9.38 19.49
N ILE A 54 -8.91 -10.52 19.43
CA ILE A 54 -9.39 -11.24 20.62
C ILE A 54 -8.20 -11.68 21.48
N ALA A 55 -7.18 -12.30 20.88
CA ALA A 55 -5.99 -12.74 21.59
C ALA A 55 -5.21 -11.57 22.23
N ARG A 56 -5.07 -10.44 21.52
CA ARG A 56 -4.48 -9.19 22.05
C ARG A 56 -5.26 -8.67 23.25
N ARG A 57 -6.59 -8.64 23.16
CA ARG A 57 -7.47 -8.21 24.26
C ARG A 57 -7.28 -9.07 25.51
N TRP A 58 -7.12 -10.39 25.35
CA TRP A 58 -6.83 -11.29 26.46
C TRP A 58 -5.44 -11.06 27.08
N ARG A 59 -4.46 -10.62 26.28
CA ARG A 59 -3.11 -10.24 26.75
C ARG A 59 -3.02 -8.80 27.28
N GLY A 60 -4.10 -8.03 27.23
CA GLY A 60 -4.10 -6.61 27.61
C GLY A 60 -3.34 -5.71 26.63
N GLU A 61 -3.11 -6.17 25.40
CA GLU A 61 -2.41 -5.40 24.37
C GLU A 61 -3.38 -4.43 23.66
N PRO A 62 -2.96 -3.18 23.38
CA PRO A 62 -3.79 -2.24 22.63
C PRO A 62 -3.97 -2.70 21.18
N ARG A 63 -5.16 -2.43 20.65
CA ARG A 63 -5.46 -2.64 19.23
C ARG A 63 -4.66 -1.62 18.40
N PRO A 64 -4.04 -2.03 17.27
CA PRO A 64 -3.43 -1.08 16.34
C PRO A 64 -4.48 -0.08 15.86
N SER A 65 -4.14 1.21 15.83
CA SER A 65 -5.01 2.22 15.23
C SER A 65 -4.90 2.12 13.71
N SER A 66 -6.06 2.05 13.03
CA SER A 66 -6.11 2.17 11.58
C SER A 66 -6.25 3.65 11.22
N PRO A 67 -5.47 4.16 10.24
CA PRO A 67 -5.60 5.55 9.82
C PRO A 67 -6.98 5.79 9.16
N PRO A 68 -7.55 6.99 9.34
CA PRO A 68 -8.88 7.33 8.83
C PRO A 68 -8.95 7.39 7.30
N SER A 69 -7.82 7.62 6.63
CA SER A 69 -7.67 7.61 5.17
C SER A 69 -6.34 6.99 4.78
N VAL A 70 -6.35 6.27 3.66
CA VAL A 70 -5.14 5.72 3.04
C VAL A 70 -5.12 6.22 1.61
N THR A 71 -4.13 7.05 1.26
CA THR A 71 -3.97 7.62 -0.08
C THR A 71 -2.63 7.23 -0.66
N PHE A 72 -2.45 7.22 -1.97
CA PHE A 72 -1.13 6.92 -2.55
C PHE A 72 -0.05 7.94 -2.16
N GLY A 73 -0.42 9.18 -1.87
CA GLY A 73 0.50 10.21 -1.37
C GLY A 73 1.01 9.94 0.05
N GLU A 74 0.19 9.32 0.90
CA GLU A 74 0.50 9.12 2.32
C GLU A 74 0.80 7.66 2.70
N ILE A 75 0.48 6.68 1.84
CA ILE A 75 0.65 5.24 2.12
C ILE A 75 2.11 4.89 2.45
N THR A 76 3.07 5.65 1.94
CA THR A 76 4.50 5.48 2.19
C THR A 76 4.97 6.11 3.50
N LYS A 77 4.15 6.98 4.11
CA LYS A 77 4.40 7.64 5.39
C LYS A 77 3.70 6.94 6.56
N GLN A 78 2.57 6.27 6.28
CA GLN A 78 1.68 5.70 7.29
C GLN A 78 2.08 4.29 7.80
N GLY A 79 3.13 3.67 7.25
CA GLY A 79 3.58 2.37 7.74
C GLY A 79 4.92 1.90 7.17
N PRO A 80 5.56 0.91 7.81
CA PRO A 80 6.87 0.38 7.39
C PRO A 80 6.83 -0.46 6.10
N ALA A 81 5.65 -0.72 5.54
CA ALA A 81 5.45 -1.69 4.45
C ALA A 81 5.73 -1.11 3.05
N TRP A 82 5.20 0.08 2.75
CA TRP A 82 5.25 0.64 1.40
C TRP A 82 6.28 1.75 1.31
N VAL A 83 7.05 1.76 0.21
CA VAL A 83 8.05 2.78 -0.10
C VAL A 83 7.87 3.26 -1.53
N VAL A 84 8.20 4.54 -1.79
CA VAL A 84 8.34 5.03 -3.17
C VAL A 84 9.65 4.49 -3.72
N LEU A 85 9.58 3.76 -4.84
CA LEU A 85 10.75 3.28 -5.57
C LEU A 85 11.26 4.34 -6.54
N THR A 86 10.34 4.94 -7.31
CA THR A 86 10.62 6.06 -8.21
C THR A 86 9.33 6.82 -8.53
N GLU A 87 9.47 8.06 -8.96
CA GLU A 87 8.36 8.93 -9.36
C GLU A 87 8.81 9.82 -10.54
N GLU A 88 8.01 9.83 -11.60
CA GLU A 88 8.05 10.85 -12.64
C GLU A 88 6.78 11.70 -12.49
N PRO A 89 6.88 12.92 -11.93
CA PRO A 89 5.71 13.72 -11.55
C PRO A 89 4.77 13.98 -12.73
N GLY A 90 3.47 13.69 -12.53
CA GLY A 90 2.44 13.85 -13.57
C GLY A 90 2.38 12.71 -14.58
N VAL A 91 3.26 11.70 -14.47
CA VAL A 91 3.37 10.59 -15.42
C VAL A 91 3.23 9.24 -14.72
N GLU A 92 4.10 8.91 -13.77
CA GLU A 92 4.14 7.57 -13.17
C GLU A 92 4.66 7.61 -11.72
N LEU A 93 3.94 6.96 -10.80
CA LEU A 93 4.36 6.73 -9.43
C LEU A 93 4.57 5.23 -9.22
N VAL A 94 5.80 4.83 -8.87
CA VAL A 94 6.13 3.44 -8.56
C VAL A 94 6.32 3.29 -7.06
N ILE A 95 5.43 2.49 -6.45
CA ILE A 95 5.53 2.10 -5.04
C ILE A 95 5.76 0.59 -4.94
N GLY A 96 6.45 0.18 -3.89
CA GLY A 96 6.70 -1.23 -3.61
C GLY A 96 6.63 -1.52 -2.12
N ALA A 97 6.38 -2.78 -1.80
CA ALA A 97 6.47 -3.28 -0.44
C ALA A 97 7.30 -4.55 -0.40
N VAL A 98 8.21 -4.64 0.56
CA VAL A 98 8.99 -5.85 0.83
C VAL A 98 8.70 -6.27 2.27
N GLY A 99 8.21 -7.49 2.44
CA GLY A 99 7.83 -8.02 3.74
C GLY A 99 8.17 -9.50 3.88
N ARG A 100 8.39 -9.95 5.11
CA ARG A 100 8.53 -11.38 5.43
C ARG A 100 7.15 -11.95 5.75
N PHE A 101 6.31 -12.11 4.72
CA PHE A 101 4.91 -12.52 4.87
C PHE A 101 4.72 -13.92 5.48
N TRP A 102 5.78 -14.73 5.50
CA TRP A 102 5.80 -16.13 5.97
C TRP A 102 6.26 -16.32 7.42
N ARG A 103 6.61 -15.27 8.17
CA ARG A 103 6.90 -15.37 9.61
C ARG A 103 5.67 -15.01 10.43
N GLY A 104 5.37 -15.81 11.46
CA GLY A 104 4.17 -15.70 12.31
C GLY A 104 4.02 -14.39 13.10
N ALA A 105 5.04 -13.53 13.08
CA ALA A 105 4.91 -12.12 13.42
C ALA A 105 5.19 -11.31 12.14
N PRO A 106 4.20 -10.61 11.56
CA PRO A 106 4.41 -9.75 10.40
C PRO A 106 5.30 -8.57 10.80
N GLY A 107 6.61 -8.77 10.63
CA GLY A 107 7.62 -7.73 10.77
C GLY A 107 7.88 -7.12 9.40
N TRP A 108 7.62 -5.82 9.29
CA TRP A 108 7.99 -5.04 8.13
C TRP A 108 9.42 -4.52 8.35
N GLU A 109 10.40 -5.04 7.61
CA GLU A 109 11.75 -4.48 7.59
C GLU A 109 11.84 -3.50 6.42
N ARG A 110 12.21 -2.25 6.73
CA ARG A 110 12.44 -1.21 5.73
C ARG A 110 13.72 -1.58 4.96
N HIS A 111 13.58 -2.17 3.79
CA HIS A 111 14.71 -2.39 2.88
C HIS A 111 14.90 -1.14 2.02
N HIS A 112 15.99 -0.41 2.25
CA HIS A 112 16.47 0.55 1.28
C HIS A 112 17.02 -0.20 0.07
N PRO A 113 16.63 0.14 -1.17
CA PRO A 113 17.24 -0.45 -2.35
C PRO A 113 18.73 -0.08 -2.34
N SER A 114 19.60 -1.10 -2.34
CA SER A 114 21.00 -0.93 -2.70
C SER A 114 21.05 -0.66 -4.20
N VAL A 115 21.49 0.53 -4.57
CA VAL A 115 21.74 0.98 -5.94
C VAL A 115 22.79 0.10 -6.60
#